data_AF-A0A6S6TCL0-F1
#
_entry.id   AF-A0A6S6TCL0-F1
#
_cell.length_a   1.000
_cell.length_b   1.000
_cell.length_c   1.000
_cell.angle_alpha   90.00
_cell.angle_beta   90.00
_cell.angle_gamma   90.00
#
_symmetry.space_group_name_H-M   'P 1'
#
loop_
_entity.id
_entity.type
_entity.pdbx_description
1 polymer ?
#
loop_
_entity_poly.entity_id
_entity_poly.type
_entity_poly.pdbx_seq_one_letter_code
_entity_poly.pdbx_strand_id
1 'polypeptide(L)'
;MMKVIVLGSLLLLLVGCGSESQVVVPTETETVLKSTKTKYEFNSSLSGITKHFTSDKTQKELEKAQKHWYKENKIKTNQIMKGLNTTSLKGSTLFDTLNVGYGGASAYGFHSEEGSSTIWMSTIDLALNPYIGNNGYYQGIKDFEPSDFSALQQQLKNSKYVIYWLPKYWSEWWFSTSQIQSAMDAGYVPVFMYWYFGDHLIEGLPTQTEIDAYYANNAKVSNFLSQLNGEKMIIMEPEFNKNAIVNSTESQNAFASIMSTAIDNVKVNNADMLVSLCMTDAGSRGANNTASYCGYENCALGDQYSWSRPESIYNQLSDKIDFVSFQEMVAQFSRDPYNPGTWSTPN
;
A
#
# COMPACT_ATOMS: atom_id res chain seq x y z
N MET A 1 12.56 13.80 18.35
CA MET A 1 13.18 12.59 17.77
C MET A 1 12.16 12.04 16.79
N MET A 2 12.44 12.12 15.48
CA MET A 2 11.49 11.75 14.42
C MET A 2 11.28 10.23 14.41
N LYS A 3 10.02 9.76 14.37
CA LYS A 3 9.70 8.33 14.29
C LYS A 3 9.78 7.89 12.83
N VAL A 4 10.35 6.73 12.55
CA VAL A 4 10.33 6.12 11.21
C VAL A 4 9.23 5.07 11.19
N ILE A 5 8.28 5.18 10.26
CA ILE A 5 7.22 4.18 10.08
C ILE A 5 7.36 3.59 8.68
N VAL A 6 7.63 2.28 8.63
CA VAL A 6 7.66 1.52 7.37
C VAL A 6 6.25 1.01 7.11
N LEU A 7 5.64 1.43 6.01
CA LEU A 7 4.36 0.88 5.57
C LEU A 7 4.59 -0.05 4.37
N GLY A 8 4.56 -1.35 4.63
CA GLY A 8 4.38 -2.33 3.57
C GLY A 8 2.93 -2.28 3.10
N SER A 9 2.67 -1.59 1.99
CA SER A 9 1.38 -1.70 1.31
C SER A 9 1.43 -2.91 0.38
N LEU A 10 0.65 -3.94 0.71
CA LEU A 10 0.23 -4.88 -0.32
C LEU A 10 -0.80 -4.14 -1.19
N LEU A 11 -0.32 -3.53 -2.28
CA LEU A 11 -1.18 -2.91 -3.28
C LEU A 11 -1.95 -4.01 -4.02
N LEU A 12 -3.05 -4.47 -3.45
CA LEU A 12 -4.05 -5.23 -4.19
C LEU A 12 -4.90 -4.22 -4.98
N LEU A 13 -4.43 -3.86 -6.17
CA LEU A 13 -5.16 -3.04 -7.13
C LEU A 13 -6.38 -3.83 -7.63
N LEU A 14 -7.50 -3.73 -6.92
CA LEU A 14 -8.84 -3.99 -7.46
C LEU A 14 -9.57 -2.64 -7.54
N VAL A 15 -9.20 -1.83 -8.54
CA VAL A 15 -9.96 -0.62 -8.88
C VAL A 15 -11.24 -1.07 -9.59
N GLY A 16 -12.29 -1.28 -8.81
CA GLY A 16 -13.67 -1.28 -9.28
C GLY A 16 -14.19 0.15 -9.31
N CYS A 17 -13.72 0.97 -10.27
CA CYS A 17 -14.37 2.26 -10.53
C CYS A 17 -15.56 1.99 -11.46
N GLY A 18 -16.78 2.21 -10.95
CA GLY A 18 -18.02 2.06 -11.70
C GLY A 18 -18.01 2.89 -12.98
N SER A 19 -18.44 2.26 -14.07
CA SER A 19 -18.51 2.81 -15.41
C SER A 19 -19.47 4.01 -15.50
N GLU A 20 -19.03 4.99 -16.29
CA GLU A 20 -19.73 6.20 -16.72
C GLU A 20 -21.17 5.96 -17.19
N SER A 21 -22.08 6.81 -16.72
CA SER A 21 -23.40 7.01 -17.31
C SER A 21 -23.25 7.75 -18.65
N GLN A 22 -23.52 7.04 -19.75
CA GLN A 22 -23.58 7.64 -21.08
C GLN A 22 -24.78 8.57 -21.23
N VAL A 23 -24.49 9.80 -21.65
CA VAL A 23 -25.48 10.75 -22.17
C VAL A 23 -25.86 10.32 -23.59
N VAL A 24 -27.14 10.05 -23.80
CA VAL A 24 -27.76 9.68 -25.08
C VAL A 24 -28.11 10.93 -25.87
N VAL A 25 -27.60 11.07 -27.10
CA VAL A 25 -28.23 11.79 -28.24
C VAL A 25 -27.83 11.09 -29.56
N PRO A 26 -28.71 10.95 -30.58
CA PRO A 26 -28.72 9.78 -31.45
C PRO A 26 -28.18 9.96 -32.88
N THR A 27 -28.04 8.80 -33.52
CA THR A 27 -28.07 8.44 -34.96
C THR A 27 -26.92 8.88 -35.86
N GLU A 28 -26.15 7.91 -36.36
CA GLU A 28 -26.24 7.45 -37.76
C GLU A 28 -25.61 6.05 -37.93
N THR A 29 -26.15 5.33 -38.92
CA THR A 29 -25.88 3.96 -39.38
C THR A 29 -24.41 3.68 -39.74
N GLU A 30 -23.88 2.51 -39.36
CA GLU A 30 -23.41 1.48 -40.33
C GLU A 30 -22.74 0.23 -39.70
N THR A 31 -23.08 -0.90 -40.33
CA THR A 31 -22.34 -2.17 -40.53
C THR A 31 -21.98 -3.09 -39.35
N VAL A 32 -22.64 -4.26 -39.39
CA VAL A 32 -22.44 -5.46 -38.56
C VAL A 32 -21.17 -6.20 -38.97
N LEU A 33 -20.25 -6.41 -38.03
CA LEU A 33 -19.21 -7.45 -38.10
C LEU A 33 -19.40 -8.44 -36.95
N LYS A 34 -19.77 -9.67 -37.30
CA LYS A 34 -19.88 -10.81 -36.39
C LYS A 34 -18.50 -11.22 -35.89
N SER A 35 -18.23 -11.03 -34.60
CA SER A 35 -17.08 -11.62 -33.91
C SER A 35 -17.52 -12.85 -33.10
N THR A 36 -16.88 -13.98 -33.39
CA THR A 36 -17.05 -15.27 -32.72
C THR A 36 -16.48 -15.23 -31.30
N LYS A 37 -17.36 -15.31 -30.28
CA LYS A 37 -16.97 -15.48 -28.88
C LYS A 37 -16.36 -16.88 -28.66
N THR A 38 -15.06 -16.95 -28.40
CA THR A 38 -14.44 -18.12 -27.77
C THR A 38 -14.55 -17.94 -26.25
N LYS A 39 -15.16 -18.92 -25.58
CA LYS A 39 -15.33 -18.96 -24.13
C LYS A 39 -14.01 -19.44 -23.51
N TYR A 40 -13.30 -18.57 -22.79
CA TYR A 40 -12.16 -18.98 -21.96
C TYR A 40 -12.68 -19.36 -20.58
N GLU A 41 -12.53 -20.64 -20.21
CA GLU A 41 -12.73 -21.12 -18.84
C GLU A 41 -11.48 -20.79 -18.03
N PHE A 42 -11.62 -19.91 -17.03
CA PHE A 42 -10.62 -19.69 -16.00
C PHE A 42 -10.89 -20.65 -14.85
N ASN A 43 -10.01 -21.64 -14.68
CA ASN A 43 -9.92 -22.44 -13.46
C ASN A 43 -8.82 -21.86 -12.58
N SER A 44 -9.18 -21.05 -11.57
CA SER A 44 -8.27 -20.75 -10.45
C SER A 44 -8.66 -21.64 -9.27
N SER A 45 -7.85 -22.65 -8.97
CA SER A 45 -7.93 -23.30 -7.66
C SER A 45 -6.63 -23.01 -6.90
N LEU A 46 -6.76 -22.31 -5.77
CA LEU A 46 -5.70 -22.07 -4.79
C LEU A 46 -5.14 -23.39 -4.18
N SER A 47 -5.77 -24.52 -4.46
CA SER A 47 -5.39 -25.86 -3.97
C SER A 47 -4.05 -26.40 -4.49
N GLY A 48 -3.52 -25.86 -5.60
CA GLY A 48 -2.26 -26.32 -6.20
C GLY A 48 -1.00 -25.84 -5.48
N ILE A 49 -1.08 -24.70 -4.79
CA ILE A 49 0.06 -24.01 -4.16
C ILE A 49 0.45 -24.71 -2.86
N THR A 50 -0.56 -25.01 -2.03
CA THR A 50 -0.37 -25.58 -0.70
C THR A 50 0.25 -26.98 -0.75
N LYS A 51 0.03 -27.74 -1.83
CA LYS A 51 0.61 -29.08 -2.02
C LYS A 51 2.10 -29.09 -2.37
N HIS A 52 2.67 -27.99 -2.87
CA HIS A 52 4.08 -27.95 -3.30
C HIS A 52 5.04 -27.63 -2.14
N PHE A 53 4.57 -26.88 -1.14
CA PHE A 53 5.36 -26.49 0.04
C PHE A 53 5.39 -27.53 1.16
N THR A 54 4.51 -28.54 1.14
CA THR A 54 4.47 -29.60 2.16
C THR A 54 5.23 -30.86 1.74
N SER A 55 6.00 -30.84 0.65
CA SER A 55 6.78 -32.01 0.24
C SER A 55 8.05 -32.15 1.11
N ASP A 56 8.29 -33.33 1.69
CA ASP A 56 9.47 -33.65 2.50
C ASP A 56 10.80 -33.33 1.78
N LYS A 57 10.78 -33.36 0.44
CA LYS A 57 11.94 -33.03 -0.39
C LYS A 57 12.22 -31.53 -0.37
N THR A 58 11.19 -30.69 -0.44
CA THR A 58 11.29 -29.23 -0.42
C THR A 58 11.78 -28.74 0.95
N GLN A 59 11.27 -29.33 2.05
CA GLN A 59 11.74 -29.01 3.41
C GLN A 59 13.22 -29.33 3.63
N LYS A 60 13.69 -30.49 3.16
CA LYS A 60 15.10 -30.90 3.33
C LYS A 60 16.09 -30.02 2.57
N GLU A 61 15.72 -29.53 1.39
CA GLU A 61 16.58 -28.60 0.63
C GLU A 61 16.62 -27.21 1.27
N LEU A 62 15.51 -26.74 1.85
CA LEU A 62 15.45 -25.50 2.65
C LEU A 62 16.35 -25.56 3.89
N GLU A 63 16.33 -26.66 4.63
CA GLU A 63 17.20 -26.85 5.81
C GLU A 63 18.70 -26.88 5.43
N LYS A 64 19.02 -27.43 4.25
CA LYS A 64 20.39 -27.51 3.73
C LYS A 64 20.91 -26.14 3.29
N ALA A 65 20.06 -25.34 2.63
CA ALA A 65 20.36 -23.98 2.22
C ALA A 65 20.58 -23.05 3.44
N GLN A 66 19.73 -23.15 4.46
CA GLN A 66 19.91 -22.42 5.72
C GLN A 66 21.24 -22.78 6.39
N LYS A 67 21.59 -24.07 6.49
CA LYS A 67 22.87 -24.51 7.07
C LYS A 67 24.09 -23.98 6.30
N HIS A 68 24.01 -23.86 4.98
CA HIS A 68 25.11 -23.36 4.16
C HIS A 68 25.29 -21.85 4.35
N TRP A 69 24.19 -21.09 4.31
CA TRP A 69 24.19 -19.64 4.51
C TRP A 69 24.70 -19.21 5.89
N TYR A 70 24.33 -19.94 6.94
CA TYR A 70 24.82 -19.69 8.30
C TYR A 70 26.31 -20.01 8.49
N LYS A 71 26.90 -20.89 7.67
CA LYS A 71 28.30 -21.32 7.81
C LYS A 71 29.27 -20.35 7.13
N GLU A 72 28.88 -19.73 6.03
CA GLU A 72 29.73 -18.81 5.26
C GLU A 72 29.73 -17.39 5.83
N ASN A 73 28.62 -16.93 6.43
CA ASN A 73 28.52 -15.56 6.94
C ASN A 73 29.09 -15.37 8.35
N LYS A 74 29.26 -16.44 9.15
CA LYS A 74 29.79 -16.36 10.53
C LYS A 74 31.24 -15.84 10.62
N ILE A 75 32.00 -15.92 9.52
CA ILE A 75 33.41 -15.51 9.47
C ILE A 75 33.55 -14.00 9.22
N LYS A 76 32.64 -13.38 8.45
CA LYS A 76 32.68 -11.93 8.18
C LYS A 76 32.06 -11.10 9.31
N THR A 77 31.02 -11.60 9.98
CA THR A 77 30.31 -10.84 11.03
C THR A 77 31.14 -10.68 12.32
N ASN A 78 32.03 -11.63 12.63
CA ASN A 78 32.83 -11.60 13.86
C ASN A 78 33.93 -10.53 13.89
N GLN A 79 34.36 -9.98 12.74
CA GLN A 79 35.31 -8.86 12.70
C GLN A 79 34.62 -7.49 12.82
N ILE A 80 33.37 -7.38 12.38
CA ILE A 80 32.60 -6.12 12.44
C ILE A 80 31.94 -5.95 13.83
N MET A 81 31.56 -7.05 14.49
CA MET A 81 30.83 -7.02 15.77
C MET A 81 31.70 -6.80 17.01
N LYS A 82 33.04 -6.78 16.91
CA LYS A 82 33.92 -6.54 18.07
C LYS A 82 33.94 -5.09 18.58
N GLY A 83 33.30 -4.15 17.86
CA GLY A 83 33.19 -2.74 18.26
C GLY A 83 31.81 -2.28 18.70
N LEU A 84 30.77 -3.12 18.59
CA LEU A 84 29.40 -2.74 18.93
C LEU A 84 28.93 -3.58 20.11
N ASN A 85 28.91 -2.95 21.28
CA ASN A 85 28.36 -3.49 22.50
C ASN A 85 26.82 -3.47 22.39
N THR A 86 26.26 -4.33 21.55
CA THR A 86 24.81 -4.52 21.45
C THR A 86 24.41 -5.68 22.33
N THR A 87 23.82 -5.35 23.47
CA THR A 87 22.95 -6.24 24.22
C THR A 87 21.99 -6.90 23.23
N SER A 88 22.08 -8.22 23.16
CA SER A 88 21.21 -9.11 22.39
C SER A 88 19.73 -8.75 22.56
N LEU A 89 19.21 -7.93 21.65
CA LEU A 89 17.78 -7.86 21.37
C LEU A 89 17.44 -9.13 20.60
N LYS A 90 16.99 -10.17 21.31
CA LYS A 90 16.04 -11.14 20.77
C LYS A 90 14.72 -10.41 20.50
N GLY A 91 14.72 -9.48 19.56
CA GLY A 91 13.54 -8.79 19.08
C GLY A 91 12.99 -9.55 17.89
N SER A 92 11.68 -9.78 17.90
CA SER A 92 10.89 -9.90 16.66
C SER A 92 11.46 -8.96 15.59
N THR A 93 11.67 -9.45 14.37
CA THR A 93 12.13 -8.58 13.28
C THR A 93 11.11 -7.45 13.09
N LEU A 94 11.54 -6.30 12.56
CA LEU A 94 10.63 -5.19 12.25
C LEU A 94 9.40 -5.68 11.44
N PHE A 95 9.62 -6.64 10.54
CA PHE A 95 8.57 -7.28 9.75
C PHE A 95 7.62 -8.17 10.57
N ASP A 96 8.10 -8.84 11.61
CA ASP A 96 7.23 -9.62 12.52
C ASP A 96 6.28 -8.71 13.34
N THR A 97 6.62 -7.42 13.48
CA THR A 97 5.74 -6.40 14.10
C THR A 97 4.88 -5.66 13.08
N LEU A 98 5.28 -5.66 11.80
CA LEU A 98 4.54 -5.13 10.67
C LEU A 98 3.66 -6.25 10.11
N ASN A 99 2.65 -6.67 10.86
CA ASN A 99 1.55 -7.42 10.28
C ASN A 99 1.01 -6.61 9.10
N VAL A 100 1.04 -7.23 7.91
CA VAL A 100 0.74 -6.65 6.60
C VAL A 100 -0.42 -5.67 6.72
N GLY A 101 -0.15 -4.39 6.41
CA GLY A 101 -1.22 -3.42 6.21
C GLY A 101 -2.06 -3.91 5.03
N TYR A 102 -3.34 -4.13 5.27
CA TYR A 102 -4.28 -4.48 4.21
C TYR A 102 -4.96 -3.20 3.77
N GLY A 103 -4.82 -2.89 2.48
CA GLY A 103 -5.24 -1.61 1.89
C GLY A 103 -6.22 -1.82 0.75
N GLY A 104 -7.08 -0.82 0.55
CA GLY A 104 -8.11 -0.74 -0.48
C GLY A 104 -9.05 0.45 -0.21
N ALA A 105 -10.18 0.49 -0.89
CA ALA A 105 -11.33 1.25 -0.38
C ALA A 105 -11.76 0.68 0.99
N SER A 106 -12.73 1.30 1.67
CA SER A 106 -13.34 0.75 2.90
C SER A 106 -13.86 -0.70 2.77
N ALA A 107 -13.93 -1.22 1.53
CA ALA A 107 -14.34 -2.57 1.20
C ALA A 107 -13.60 -3.14 -0.02
N TYR A 108 -13.58 -4.46 -0.12
CA TYR A 108 -13.12 -5.25 -1.27
C TYR A 108 -14.31 -5.78 -2.07
N GLY A 109 -14.30 -5.57 -3.39
CA GLY A 109 -15.33 -6.08 -4.29
C GLY A 109 -15.08 -7.54 -4.67
N PHE A 110 -16.10 -8.38 -4.54
CA PHE A 110 -16.10 -9.78 -4.95
C PHE A 110 -17.26 -10.06 -5.91
N HIS A 111 -17.06 -11.01 -6.83
CA HIS A 111 -18.15 -11.49 -7.67
C HIS A 111 -19.16 -12.27 -6.83
N SER A 112 -20.46 -11.99 -7.01
CA SER A 112 -21.51 -12.87 -6.48
C SER A 112 -21.54 -14.22 -7.19
N GLU A 113 -22.05 -15.28 -6.54
CA GLU A 113 -22.29 -16.59 -7.15
C GLU A 113 -23.13 -16.51 -8.43
N GLU A 114 -24.13 -15.62 -8.44
CA GLU A 114 -25.01 -15.39 -9.60
C GLU A 114 -24.33 -14.59 -10.74
N GLY A 115 -23.12 -14.07 -10.51
CA GLY A 115 -22.30 -13.36 -11.50
C GLY A 115 -22.82 -11.98 -11.93
N SER A 116 -23.97 -11.55 -11.43
CA SER A 116 -24.64 -10.31 -11.85
C SER A 116 -24.41 -9.12 -10.91
N SER A 117 -23.90 -9.35 -9.70
CA SER A 117 -23.69 -8.31 -8.69
C SER A 117 -22.30 -8.38 -8.03
N THR A 118 -21.87 -7.24 -7.49
CA THR A 118 -20.65 -7.14 -6.67
C THR A 118 -21.04 -7.20 -5.19
N ILE A 119 -20.41 -8.10 -4.45
CA ILE A 119 -20.51 -8.14 -2.99
C ILE A 119 -19.32 -7.39 -2.43
N TRP A 120 -19.59 -6.40 -1.59
CA TRP A 120 -18.57 -5.54 -1.00
C TRP A 120 -18.24 -6.02 0.41
N MET A 121 -17.07 -6.60 0.60
CA MET A 121 -16.58 -7.02 1.91
C MET A 121 -15.90 -5.88 2.64
N SER A 122 -16.45 -5.48 3.78
CA SER A 122 -15.86 -4.43 4.62
C SER A 122 -14.48 -4.86 5.13
N THR A 123 -13.50 -3.96 4.97
CA THR A 123 -12.15 -4.06 5.53
C THR A 123 -12.19 -4.15 7.06
N ILE A 124 -13.16 -3.50 7.69
CA ILE A 124 -13.36 -3.57 9.14
C ILE A 124 -13.98 -4.89 9.55
N ASP A 125 -14.98 -5.39 8.83
CA ASP A 125 -15.55 -6.71 9.12
C ASP A 125 -14.50 -7.80 8.97
N LEU A 126 -13.67 -7.71 7.93
CA LEU A 126 -12.62 -8.68 7.69
C LEU A 126 -11.55 -8.71 8.80
N ALA A 127 -11.36 -7.64 9.56
CA ALA A 127 -10.50 -7.67 10.76
C ALA A 127 -11.26 -8.00 12.04
N LEU A 128 -12.44 -7.41 12.24
CA LEU A 128 -13.13 -7.39 13.53
C LEU A 128 -14.23 -8.44 13.68
N ASN A 129 -14.79 -8.97 12.59
CA ASN A 129 -15.88 -9.93 12.67
C ASN A 129 -15.33 -11.34 12.91
N PRO A 130 -15.42 -11.90 14.14
CA PRO A 130 -14.90 -13.24 14.42
C PRO A 130 -15.71 -14.35 13.73
N TYR A 131 -16.86 -14.01 13.14
CA TYR A 131 -17.74 -14.92 12.42
C TYR A 131 -17.78 -14.59 10.93
N ILE A 132 -16.72 -13.99 10.38
CA ILE A 132 -16.67 -13.60 8.96
C ILE A 132 -17.01 -14.76 8.00
N GLY A 133 -16.54 -15.98 8.29
CA GLY A 133 -16.84 -17.19 7.51
C GLY A 133 -18.31 -17.63 7.57
N ASN A 134 -19.05 -17.19 8.59
CA ASN A 134 -20.46 -17.52 8.78
C ASN A 134 -21.38 -16.32 8.46
N ASN A 135 -20.85 -15.24 7.89
CA ASN A 135 -21.63 -14.08 7.53
C ASN A 135 -22.47 -14.39 6.28
N GLY A 136 -23.80 -14.44 6.42
CA GLY A 136 -24.71 -14.78 5.33
C GLY A 136 -24.66 -13.85 4.13
N TYR A 137 -24.25 -12.58 4.29
CA TYR A 137 -24.04 -11.66 3.16
C TYR A 137 -22.79 -12.05 2.36
N TYR A 138 -21.68 -12.39 3.03
CA TYR A 138 -20.43 -12.78 2.36
C TYR A 138 -20.45 -14.19 1.79
N GLN A 139 -21.34 -15.07 2.27
CA GLN A 139 -21.55 -16.38 1.67
C GLN A 139 -22.10 -16.33 0.24
N GLY A 140 -22.65 -15.20 -0.20
CA GLY A 140 -23.02 -15.00 -1.60
C GLY A 140 -21.84 -14.75 -2.54
N ILE A 141 -20.61 -14.64 -2.02
CA ILE A 141 -19.40 -14.48 -2.83
C ILE A 141 -19.15 -15.78 -3.60
N LYS A 142 -18.86 -15.66 -4.89
CA LYS A 142 -18.50 -16.79 -5.72
C LYS A 142 -17.25 -17.48 -5.17
N ASP A 143 -17.33 -18.80 -5.06
CA ASP A 143 -16.25 -19.65 -4.53
C ASP A 143 -15.86 -19.27 -3.08
N PHE A 144 -16.84 -18.83 -2.27
CA PHE A 144 -16.61 -18.47 -0.87
C PHE A 144 -16.33 -19.69 0.00
N GLU A 145 -15.12 -19.76 0.56
CA GLU A 145 -14.71 -20.80 1.48
C GLU A 145 -14.64 -20.24 2.92
N PRO A 146 -15.58 -20.59 3.82
CA PRO A 146 -15.64 -20.06 5.19
C PRO A 146 -14.33 -20.21 5.98
N SER A 147 -13.61 -21.31 5.78
CA SER A 147 -12.34 -21.57 6.46
C SER A 147 -11.23 -20.62 6.03
N ASP A 148 -11.20 -20.26 4.75
CA ASP A 148 -10.16 -19.41 4.18
C ASP A 148 -10.33 -17.96 4.65
N PHE A 149 -11.57 -17.47 4.63
CA PHE A 149 -11.88 -16.13 5.16
C PHE A 149 -11.68 -16.06 6.68
N SER A 150 -11.97 -17.14 7.41
CA SER A 150 -11.68 -17.21 8.85
C SER A 150 -10.16 -17.18 9.09
N ALA A 151 -9.37 -17.94 8.32
CA ALA A 151 -7.92 -17.94 8.44
C ALA A 151 -7.31 -16.56 8.11
N LEU A 152 -7.80 -15.91 7.06
CA LEU A 152 -7.41 -14.55 6.69
C LEU A 152 -7.72 -13.55 7.82
N GLN A 153 -8.93 -13.59 8.39
CA GLN A 153 -9.29 -12.74 9.52
C GLN A 153 -8.40 -12.99 10.74
N GLN A 154 -8.03 -14.24 11.03
CA GLN A 154 -7.12 -14.55 12.14
C GLN A 154 -5.72 -13.94 11.95
N GLN A 155 -5.28 -13.72 10.71
CA GLN A 155 -4.05 -13.00 10.42
C GLN A 155 -4.24 -11.49 10.57
N LEU A 156 -5.28 -10.94 9.92
CA LEU A 156 -5.53 -9.50 9.86
C LEU A 156 -5.96 -8.89 11.20
N LYS A 157 -6.60 -9.66 12.08
CA LYS A 157 -6.99 -9.17 13.41
C LYS A 157 -5.80 -8.76 14.29
N ASN A 158 -4.59 -9.21 13.96
CA ASN A 158 -3.37 -8.84 14.68
C ASN A 158 -2.69 -7.61 14.07
N SER A 159 -3.23 -7.05 12.98
CA SER A 159 -2.71 -5.82 12.39
C SER A 159 -2.97 -4.63 13.31
N LYS A 160 -2.00 -3.73 13.42
CA LYS A 160 -2.15 -2.49 14.20
C LYS A 160 -2.78 -1.35 13.38
N TYR A 161 -2.51 -1.34 12.08
CA TYR A 161 -2.86 -0.26 11.18
C TYR A 161 -3.90 -0.70 10.15
N VAL A 162 -4.85 0.19 9.84
CA VAL A 162 -5.84 0.00 8.76
C VAL A 162 -5.70 1.15 7.78
N ILE A 163 -5.53 0.86 6.50
CA ILE A 163 -5.20 1.86 5.47
C ILE A 163 -6.45 2.26 4.69
N TYR A 164 -6.71 3.56 4.57
CA TYR A 164 -7.81 4.14 3.82
C TYR A 164 -7.28 5.06 2.71
N TRP A 165 -7.64 4.80 1.46
CA TRP A 165 -7.25 5.65 0.34
C TRP A 165 -8.25 6.77 0.10
N LEU A 166 -7.77 8.01 0.05
CA LEU A 166 -8.52 9.22 -0.27
C LEU A 166 -8.02 9.78 -1.62
N PRO A 167 -8.44 9.20 -2.77
CA PRO A 167 -8.07 9.72 -4.09
C PRO A 167 -8.75 11.06 -4.36
N LYS A 168 -8.32 11.80 -5.40
CA LYS A 168 -8.88 13.11 -5.81
C LYS A 168 -10.41 13.24 -5.70
N TYR A 169 -11.15 12.21 -6.12
CA TYR A 169 -12.61 12.20 -6.19
C TYR A 169 -13.28 11.44 -5.05
N TRP A 170 -12.60 11.27 -3.92
CA TRP A 170 -13.16 10.57 -2.78
C TRP A 170 -14.43 11.23 -2.23
N SER A 171 -15.29 10.40 -1.65
CA SER A 171 -16.53 10.83 -1.04
C SER A 171 -16.67 10.33 0.39
N GLU A 172 -17.26 11.14 1.27
CA GLU A 172 -17.44 10.80 2.69
C GLU A 172 -18.28 9.54 2.88
N TRP A 173 -19.31 9.35 2.05
CA TRP A 173 -20.17 8.16 2.13
C TRP A 173 -19.45 6.84 1.80
N TRP A 174 -18.24 6.90 1.22
CA TRP A 174 -17.41 5.70 1.05
C TRP A 174 -16.95 5.15 2.41
N PHE A 175 -16.93 5.97 3.45
CA PHE A 175 -16.37 5.62 4.75
C PHE A 175 -17.42 5.73 5.85
N SER A 176 -17.67 4.63 6.54
CA SER A 176 -18.48 4.64 7.75
C SER A 176 -17.64 5.12 8.93
N THR A 177 -17.84 6.37 9.37
CA THR A 177 -17.13 6.94 10.53
C THR A 177 -17.39 6.12 11.80
N SER A 178 -18.59 5.59 11.99
CA SER A 178 -18.90 4.72 13.13
C SER A 178 -18.12 3.40 13.11
N GLN A 179 -17.92 2.80 11.93
CA GLN A 179 -17.11 1.58 11.81
C GLN A 179 -15.62 1.86 12.03
N ILE A 180 -15.13 2.97 11.48
CA ILE A 180 -13.74 3.40 11.70
C ILE A 180 -13.50 3.66 13.19
N GLN A 181 -14.39 4.40 13.86
CA GLN A 181 -14.31 4.64 15.30
C GLN A 181 -14.35 3.34 16.10
N SER A 182 -15.23 2.39 15.75
CA SER A 182 -15.29 1.09 16.44
C SER A 182 -13.97 0.31 16.32
N ALA A 183 -13.28 0.41 15.17
CA ALA A 183 -11.95 -0.18 15.01
C ALA A 183 -10.90 0.55 15.85
N MET A 184 -10.97 1.88 15.92
CA MET A 184 -10.09 2.68 16.80
C MET A 184 -10.26 2.29 18.27
N ASP A 185 -11.51 2.14 18.72
CA ASP A 185 -11.85 1.73 20.09
C ASP A 185 -11.35 0.30 20.39
N ALA A 186 -11.26 -0.56 19.37
CA ALA A 186 -10.67 -1.89 19.45
C ALA A 186 -9.12 -1.88 19.40
N GLY A 187 -8.50 -0.70 19.32
CA GLY A 187 -7.05 -0.52 19.39
C GLY A 187 -6.34 -0.41 18.05
N TYR A 188 -7.06 -0.32 16.93
CA TYR A 188 -6.46 -0.06 15.61
C TYR A 188 -6.13 1.41 15.43
N VAL A 189 -5.17 1.71 14.55
CA VAL A 189 -4.84 3.08 14.16
C VAL A 189 -5.12 3.26 12.67
N PRO A 190 -6.07 4.12 12.27
CA PRO A 190 -6.35 4.38 10.87
C PRO A 190 -5.23 5.22 10.25
N VAL A 191 -4.82 4.83 9.05
CA VAL A 191 -3.82 5.52 8.21
C VAL A 191 -4.50 5.96 6.92
N PHE A 192 -4.63 7.26 6.72
CA PHE A 192 -5.26 7.84 5.54
C PHE A 192 -4.20 8.19 4.49
N MET A 193 -4.28 7.54 3.33
CA MET A 193 -3.44 7.84 2.16
C MET A 193 -4.13 8.91 1.32
N TYR A 194 -3.72 10.17 1.46
CA TYR A 194 -4.30 11.28 0.72
C TYR A 194 -3.57 11.46 -0.61
N TRP A 195 -4.16 10.91 -1.68
CA TRP A 195 -3.55 10.81 -3.01
C TRP A 195 -4.35 11.65 -4.02
N TYR A 196 -4.23 12.97 -3.89
CA TYR A 196 -5.06 13.89 -4.68
C TYR A 196 -4.45 14.16 -6.05
N PHE A 197 -3.15 14.48 -6.12
CA PHE A 197 -2.51 14.76 -7.40
C PHE A 197 -2.16 13.46 -8.12
N GLY A 198 -1.67 12.48 -7.36
CA GLY A 198 -1.29 11.18 -7.85
C GLY A 198 -0.35 11.22 -9.05
N ASP A 199 -0.66 10.44 -10.09
CA ASP A 199 0.21 10.36 -11.27
C ASP A 199 0.26 11.64 -12.10
N HIS A 200 -0.64 12.61 -11.89
CA HIS A 200 -0.55 13.92 -12.55
C HIS A 200 0.70 14.70 -12.14
N LEU A 201 1.35 14.38 -11.01
CA LEU A 201 2.65 14.95 -10.63
C LEU A 201 3.78 14.59 -11.61
N ILE A 202 3.56 13.65 -12.54
CA ILE A 202 4.49 13.36 -13.63
C ILE A 202 4.48 14.49 -14.68
N GLU A 203 3.35 15.18 -14.83
CA GLU A 203 3.14 16.22 -15.85
C GLU A 203 3.76 17.57 -15.45
N GLY A 204 3.94 17.82 -14.16
CA GLY A 204 4.41 19.11 -13.68
C GLY A 204 4.09 19.36 -12.21
N LEU A 205 4.43 20.55 -11.75
CA LEU A 205 3.82 21.12 -10.54
C LEU A 205 2.34 21.43 -10.82
N PRO A 206 1.47 21.30 -9.82
CA PRO A 206 0.08 21.70 -9.97
C PRO A 206 -0.03 23.21 -10.24
N THR A 207 -0.99 23.58 -11.09
CA THR A 207 -1.37 24.96 -11.34
C THR A 207 -2.03 25.58 -10.12
N GLN A 208 -2.13 26.92 -10.06
CA GLN A 208 -2.82 27.58 -8.94
C GLN A 208 -4.27 27.10 -8.78
N THR A 209 -5.00 26.90 -9.88
CA THR A 209 -6.36 26.34 -9.85
C THR A 209 -6.40 24.95 -9.22
N GLU A 210 -5.42 24.09 -9.50
CA GLU A 210 -5.34 22.75 -8.93
C GLU A 210 -4.94 22.79 -7.45
N ILE A 211 -4.08 23.73 -7.06
CA ILE A 211 -3.71 23.98 -5.67
C ILE A 211 -4.92 24.47 -4.87
N ASP A 212 -5.70 25.41 -5.40
CA ASP A 212 -6.92 25.90 -4.75
C ASP A 212 -7.95 24.79 -4.56
N ALA A 213 -8.13 23.95 -5.59
CA ALA A 213 -8.99 22.77 -5.50
C ALA A 213 -8.46 21.72 -4.51
N TYR A 214 -7.14 21.52 -4.46
CA TYR A 214 -6.48 20.66 -3.49
C TYR A 214 -6.71 21.13 -2.06
N TYR A 215 -6.61 22.43 -1.80
CA TYR A 215 -6.87 22.99 -0.47
C TYR A 215 -8.33 22.88 -0.07
N ALA A 216 -9.27 23.08 -1.00
CA ALA A 216 -10.69 22.85 -0.73
C ALA A 216 -10.96 21.36 -0.38
N ASN A 217 -10.36 20.43 -1.11
CA ASN A 217 -10.47 19.00 -0.82
C ASN A 217 -9.79 18.63 0.51
N ASN A 218 -8.63 19.20 0.78
CA ASN A 218 -7.87 19.00 2.03
C ASN A 218 -8.66 19.52 3.25
N ALA A 219 -9.37 20.64 3.15
CA ALA A 219 -10.28 21.11 4.19
C ALA A 219 -11.47 20.14 4.41
N LYS A 220 -12.02 19.56 3.32
CA LYS A 220 -13.03 18.49 3.43
C LYS A 220 -12.47 17.27 4.15
N VAL A 221 -11.24 16.83 3.82
CA VAL A 221 -10.55 15.75 4.54
C VAL A 221 -10.40 16.10 6.03
N SER A 222 -9.97 17.33 6.35
CA SER A 222 -9.83 17.78 7.73
C SER A 222 -11.14 17.67 8.52
N ASN A 223 -12.27 18.06 7.92
CA ASN A 223 -13.59 17.99 8.56
C ASN A 223 -14.12 16.57 8.70
N PHE A 224 -13.77 15.68 7.76
CA PHE A 224 -14.09 14.26 7.88
C PHE A 224 -13.31 13.63 9.04
N LEU A 225 -12.00 13.88 9.10
CA LEU A 225 -11.11 13.28 10.11
C LEU A 225 -11.37 13.79 11.54
N SER A 226 -11.90 15.01 11.70
CA SER A 226 -12.23 15.56 13.01
C SER A 226 -13.42 14.86 13.69
N GLN A 227 -14.18 14.05 12.94
CA GLN A 227 -15.26 13.22 13.49
C GLN A 227 -14.75 11.98 14.23
N LEU A 228 -13.46 11.65 14.07
CA LEU A 228 -12.82 10.48 14.65
C LEU A 228 -11.99 10.85 15.88
N ASN A 229 -12.19 10.13 16.98
CA ASN A 229 -11.51 10.34 18.26
C ASN A 229 -10.42 9.28 18.48
N GLY A 230 -9.20 9.74 18.76
CA GLY A 230 -8.04 8.89 19.02
C GLY A 230 -6.89 9.15 18.06
N GLU A 231 -5.82 8.36 18.21
CA GLU A 231 -4.64 8.43 17.34
C GLU A 231 -5.02 8.03 15.91
N LYS A 232 -4.65 8.89 14.96
CA LYS A 232 -4.86 8.68 13.53
C LYS A 232 -3.69 9.28 12.77
N MET A 233 -3.40 8.72 11.60
CA MET A 233 -2.28 9.14 10.76
C MET A 233 -2.78 9.53 9.37
N ILE A 234 -2.16 10.54 8.76
CA ILE A 234 -2.35 10.87 7.34
C ILE A 234 -0.99 10.91 6.64
N ILE A 235 -0.98 10.37 5.43
CA ILE A 235 0.16 10.38 4.52
C ILE A 235 -0.28 11.13 3.28
N MET A 236 0.34 12.28 3.06
CA MET A 236 0.03 13.16 1.94
C MET A 236 0.89 12.80 0.73
N GLU A 237 0.22 12.71 -0.43
CA GLU A 237 0.81 12.46 -1.74
C GLU A 237 1.81 11.30 -1.74
N PRO A 238 1.33 10.05 -1.54
CA PRO A 238 2.21 8.90 -1.78
C PRO A 238 2.76 8.95 -3.20
N GLU A 239 4.04 8.60 -3.31
CA GLU A 239 4.84 8.66 -4.52
C GLU A 239 5.14 10.09 -5.03
N PHE A 240 5.15 11.11 -4.16
CA PHE A 240 5.38 12.50 -4.59
C PHE A 240 6.74 12.76 -5.25
N ASN A 241 7.73 11.88 -5.04
CA ASN A 241 9.10 12.02 -5.58
C ASN A 241 9.18 11.74 -7.09
N LYS A 242 8.17 12.15 -7.86
CA LYS A 242 8.19 12.18 -9.33
C LYS A 242 9.16 13.25 -9.82
N ASN A 243 9.72 13.05 -11.01
CA ASN A 243 10.77 13.90 -11.58
C ASN A 243 10.41 15.39 -11.63
N ALA A 244 9.17 15.74 -11.97
CA ALA A 244 8.74 17.14 -12.06
C ALA A 244 8.82 17.88 -10.72
N ILE A 245 8.73 17.14 -9.61
CA ILE A 245 8.76 17.67 -8.25
C ILE A 245 10.19 17.78 -7.74
N VAL A 246 11.01 16.75 -7.97
CA VAL A 246 12.32 16.61 -7.32
C VAL A 246 13.53 16.85 -8.23
N ASN A 247 13.35 17.35 -9.46
CA ASN A 247 14.48 17.67 -10.38
C ASN A 247 15.15 19.02 -10.14
N SER A 248 14.46 19.98 -9.49
CA SER A 248 14.98 21.33 -9.28
C SER A 248 14.69 21.82 -7.86
N THR A 249 15.52 22.73 -7.36
CA THR A 249 15.29 23.40 -6.07
C THR A 249 14.00 24.22 -6.09
N GLU A 250 13.69 24.86 -7.21
CA GLU A 250 12.47 25.65 -7.38
C GLU A 250 11.21 24.79 -7.23
N SER A 251 11.16 23.63 -7.90
CA SER A 251 10.03 22.71 -7.80
C SER A 251 9.90 22.10 -6.41
N GLN A 252 11.02 21.75 -5.78
CA GLN A 252 11.03 21.24 -4.41
C GLN A 252 10.49 22.27 -3.42
N ASN A 253 10.90 23.53 -3.52
CA ASN A 253 10.41 24.61 -2.66
C ASN A 253 8.93 24.89 -2.90
N ALA A 254 8.49 24.90 -4.17
CA ALA A 254 7.08 25.10 -4.51
C ALA A 254 6.20 23.98 -3.93
N PHE A 255 6.61 22.71 -4.12
CA PHE A 255 5.88 21.57 -3.58
C PHE A 255 5.89 21.54 -2.05
N ALA A 256 7.04 21.83 -1.41
CA ALA A 256 7.12 21.94 0.05
C ALA A 256 6.18 23.03 0.59
N SER A 257 6.07 24.18 -0.08
CA SER A 257 5.13 25.24 0.30
C SER A 257 3.67 24.80 0.21
N ILE A 258 3.31 24.07 -0.84
CA ILE A 258 1.96 23.51 -1.02
C ILE A 258 1.65 22.51 0.11
N MET A 259 2.57 21.60 0.38
CA MET A 259 2.41 20.59 1.44
C MET A 259 2.37 21.24 2.82
N SER A 260 3.21 22.23 3.11
CA SER A 260 3.18 22.99 4.37
C SER A 260 1.79 23.55 4.65
N THR A 261 1.17 24.19 3.65
CA THR A 261 -0.18 24.76 3.77
C THR A 261 -1.23 23.67 3.99
N ALA A 262 -1.15 22.55 3.26
CA ALA A 262 -2.09 21.44 3.41
C ALA A 262 -1.96 20.72 4.76
N ILE A 263 -0.75 20.63 5.32
CA ILE A 263 -0.51 20.12 6.67
C ILE A 263 -1.16 21.04 7.71
N ASP A 264 -0.96 22.35 7.58
CA ASP A 264 -1.56 23.32 8.50
C ASP A 264 -3.09 23.22 8.45
N ASN A 265 -3.67 23.23 7.25
CA ASN A 265 -5.11 23.11 7.03
C ASN A 265 -5.70 21.85 7.67
N VAL A 266 -5.05 20.69 7.54
CA VAL A 266 -5.57 19.45 8.14
C VAL A 266 -5.41 19.44 9.66
N LYS A 267 -4.34 20.04 10.20
CA LYS A 267 -4.09 20.13 11.64
C LYS A 267 -5.00 21.15 12.34
N VAL A 268 -5.62 22.12 11.63
CA VAL A 268 -6.58 23.09 12.22
C VAL A 268 -7.66 22.39 13.06
N ASN A 269 -8.26 21.30 12.54
CA ASN A 269 -9.28 20.53 13.25
C ASN A 269 -8.76 19.20 13.82
N ASN A 270 -7.47 18.92 13.66
CA ASN A 270 -6.85 17.63 14.00
C ASN A 270 -5.44 17.82 14.58
N ALA A 271 -5.31 18.65 15.63
CA ALA A 271 -4.01 19.06 16.17
C ALA A 271 -3.08 17.88 16.53
N ASP A 272 -3.65 16.78 17.05
CA ASP A 272 -2.90 15.60 17.48
C ASP A 272 -2.72 14.53 16.38
N MET A 273 -3.20 14.79 15.16
CA MET A 273 -3.03 13.85 14.06
C MET A 273 -1.57 13.82 13.59
N LEU A 274 -1.05 12.60 13.40
CA LEU A 274 0.30 12.41 12.87
C LEU A 274 0.29 12.56 11.35
N VAL A 275 1.24 13.34 10.83
CA VAL A 275 1.32 13.67 9.40
C VAL A 275 2.67 13.26 8.83
N SER A 276 2.65 12.73 7.61
CA SER A 276 3.86 12.39 6.85
C SER A 276 3.63 12.61 5.35
N LEU A 277 4.73 12.56 4.60
CA LEU A 277 4.74 12.39 3.14
C LEU A 277 5.31 11.01 2.83
N CYS A 278 4.98 10.46 1.67
CA CYS A 278 5.47 9.14 1.29
C CYS A 278 6.17 9.16 -0.07
N MET A 279 7.46 8.84 -0.07
CA MET A 279 8.23 8.61 -1.29
C MET A 279 8.09 7.16 -1.76
N THR A 280 8.10 6.94 -3.06
CA THR A 280 8.15 5.59 -3.65
C THR A 280 9.57 5.20 -4.01
N ASP A 281 9.89 3.92 -3.84
CA ASP A 281 11.14 3.38 -4.38
C ASP A 281 11.03 3.20 -5.90
N ALA A 282 11.66 4.15 -6.62
CA ALA A 282 11.75 4.18 -8.07
C ALA A 282 12.91 3.34 -8.64
N GLY A 283 13.53 2.46 -7.84
CA GLY A 283 14.59 1.55 -8.28
C GLY A 283 14.28 0.83 -9.61
N SER A 284 15.32 0.62 -10.42
CA SER A 284 15.19 -0.03 -11.73
C SER A 284 15.22 -1.55 -11.55
N ARG A 285 14.02 -2.13 -11.45
CA ARG A 285 13.75 -3.53 -11.07
C ARG A 285 14.26 -4.58 -12.08
N GLY A 286 14.63 -4.15 -13.29
CA GLY A 286 15.24 -5.00 -14.32
C GLY A 286 16.74 -4.80 -14.50
N ALA A 287 17.34 -3.89 -13.72
CA ALA A 287 18.73 -3.54 -13.86
C ALA A 287 19.54 -4.15 -12.72
N ASN A 288 20.21 -5.27 -13.01
CA ASN A 288 21.32 -5.79 -12.21
C ASN A 288 22.59 -4.94 -12.38
N ASN A 289 22.47 -3.71 -12.88
CA ASN A 289 23.60 -2.82 -12.96
C ASN A 289 24.01 -2.43 -11.53
N THR A 290 25.31 -2.32 -11.35
CA THR A 290 25.97 -1.98 -10.09
C THR A 290 26.50 -0.56 -10.16
N ALA A 291 25.82 0.31 -10.92
CA ALA A 291 26.25 1.68 -11.09
C ALA A 291 26.30 2.39 -9.74
N SER A 292 27.17 3.39 -9.60
CA SER A 292 27.37 4.09 -8.33
C SER A 292 26.15 4.86 -7.82
N TYR A 293 25.12 5.04 -8.65
CA TYR A 293 23.82 5.60 -8.26
C TYR A 293 22.83 4.55 -7.75
N CYS A 294 23.08 3.25 -7.97
CA CYS A 294 22.31 2.19 -7.35
C CYS A 294 22.53 2.25 -5.83
N GLY A 295 21.46 2.25 -5.05
CA GLY A 295 21.56 2.58 -3.63
C GLY A 295 22.13 1.49 -2.73
N TYR A 296 22.31 0.28 -3.28
CA TYR A 296 22.83 -0.89 -2.58
C TYR A 296 23.69 -1.72 -3.54
N GLU A 297 23.65 -3.05 -3.45
CA GLU A 297 24.47 -3.93 -4.31
C GLU A 297 24.10 -3.83 -5.80
N ASN A 298 22.86 -3.44 -6.13
CA ASN A 298 22.38 -3.19 -7.49
C ASN A 298 21.13 -2.28 -7.47
N CYS A 299 20.72 -1.77 -8.62
CA CYS A 299 19.59 -0.84 -8.75
C CYS A 299 18.21 -1.48 -8.52
N ALA A 300 18.12 -2.81 -8.43
CA ALA A 300 16.88 -3.51 -8.07
C ALA A 300 16.60 -3.46 -6.56
N LEU A 301 17.60 -3.15 -5.74
CA LEU A 301 17.48 -2.99 -4.28
C LEU A 301 17.14 -1.56 -3.85
N GLY A 302 16.90 -0.67 -4.81
CA GLY A 302 16.56 0.73 -4.59
C GLY A 302 17.59 1.68 -5.18
N ASP A 303 17.13 2.90 -5.46
CA ASP A 303 17.94 3.95 -6.08
C ASP A 303 18.26 5.06 -5.07
N GLN A 304 19.43 5.02 -4.44
CA GLN A 304 19.84 6.00 -3.42
C GLN A 304 19.78 7.43 -3.94
N TYR A 305 20.04 7.64 -5.23
CA TYR A 305 19.85 8.94 -5.84
C TYR A 305 18.38 9.35 -5.74
N SER A 306 17.44 8.51 -6.19
CA SER A 306 16.01 8.77 -6.03
C SER A 306 15.55 8.97 -4.58
N TRP A 307 16.13 8.25 -3.61
CA TRP A 307 15.85 8.43 -2.17
C TRP A 307 16.37 9.76 -1.60
N SER A 308 17.48 10.28 -2.11
CA SER A 308 18.06 11.56 -1.67
C SER A 308 17.35 12.79 -2.24
N ARG A 309 16.72 12.66 -3.41
CA ARG A 309 16.10 13.78 -4.12
C ARG A 309 14.98 14.51 -3.37
N PRO A 310 14.11 13.86 -2.58
CA PRO A 310 13.12 14.57 -1.77
C PRO A 310 13.67 15.18 -0.46
N GLU A 311 14.97 15.05 -0.16
CA GLU A 311 15.55 15.50 1.12
C GLU A 311 15.26 16.99 1.42
N SER A 312 15.35 17.87 0.42
CA SER A 312 15.07 19.30 0.62
C SER A 312 13.62 19.55 1.07
N ILE A 313 12.66 18.78 0.52
CA ILE A 313 11.25 18.87 0.89
C ILE A 313 11.06 18.42 2.33
N TYR A 314 11.64 17.28 2.71
CA TYR A 314 11.57 16.77 4.09
C TYR A 314 12.22 17.73 5.10
N ASN A 315 13.38 18.31 4.76
CA ASN A 315 14.05 19.28 5.62
C ASN A 315 13.20 20.54 5.84
N GLN A 316 12.56 21.05 4.79
CA GLN A 316 11.65 22.21 4.88
C GLN A 316 10.38 21.93 5.69
N LEU A 317 9.94 20.68 5.75
CA LEU A 317 8.73 20.27 6.46
C LEU A 317 9.01 19.59 7.81
N SER A 318 10.27 19.56 8.25
CA SER A 318 10.72 18.76 9.41
C SER A 318 10.08 19.16 10.74
N ASP A 319 9.55 20.38 10.85
CA ASP A 319 8.78 20.87 11.99
C ASP A 319 7.27 20.61 11.89
N LYS A 320 6.79 20.17 10.71
CA LYS A 320 5.37 19.94 10.40
C LYS A 320 5.00 18.46 10.26
N ILE A 321 5.94 17.63 9.83
CA ILE A 321 5.77 16.17 9.74
C ILE A 321 6.18 15.48 11.05
N ASP A 322 5.47 14.42 11.39
CA ASP A 322 5.67 13.68 12.64
C ASP A 322 6.49 12.39 12.42
N PHE A 323 6.50 11.89 11.18
CA PHE A 323 7.23 10.69 10.77
C PHE A 323 7.61 10.74 9.28
N VAL A 324 8.47 9.82 8.86
CA VAL A 324 8.80 9.60 7.44
C VAL A 324 8.16 8.29 7.00
N SER A 325 7.52 8.33 5.83
CA SER A 325 6.93 7.17 5.17
C SER A 325 7.63 6.90 3.85
N PHE A 326 7.64 5.64 3.46
CA PHE A 326 8.03 5.24 2.13
C PHE A 326 7.21 4.03 1.69
N GLN A 327 7.02 3.93 0.38
CA GLN A 327 6.30 2.84 -0.25
C GLN A 327 7.29 1.95 -0.99
N GLU A 328 7.39 0.71 -0.51
CA GLU A 328 8.02 -0.38 -1.23
C GLU A 328 6.93 -1.16 -1.96
N MET A 329 7.02 -1.32 -3.28
CA MET A 329 6.08 -2.19 -3.98
C MET A 329 6.51 -3.65 -3.82
N VAL A 330 5.99 -4.29 -2.75
CA VAL A 330 6.38 -5.64 -2.31
C VAL A 330 5.98 -6.75 -3.28
N ALA A 331 4.91 -6.57 -4.05
CA ALA A 331 4.40 -7.58 -5.01
C ALA A 331 5.33 -7.86 -6.20
N GLN A 332 6.50 -7.23 -6.27
CA GLN A 332 7.47 -7.43 -7.34
C GLN A 332 8.84 -7.93 -6.84
N PHE A 333 8.98 -8.29 -5.55
CA PHE A 333 10.20 -8.91 -5.00
C PHE A 333 10.40 -10.39 -5.40
N SER A 334 9.46 -11.03 -6.11
CA SER A 334 9.64 -12.43 -6.55
C SER A 334 10.38 -12.52 -7.89
N ARG A 335 11.70 -12.23 -7.94
CA ARG A 335 12.51 -12.62 -9.11
C ARG A 335 13.96 -12.91 -8.74
N ASP A 336 14.21 -14.11 -8.20
CA ASP A 336 15.42 -14.79 -8.67
C ASP A 336 15.35 -14.80 -10.22
N PRO A 337 16.34 -14.22 -10.93
CA PRO A 337 16.26 -14.02 -12.37
C PRO A 337 16.35 -15.33 -13.17
N TYR A 338 16.78 -16.44 -12.55
CA TYR A 338 16.82 -17.75 -13.17
C TYR A 338 15.67 -18.66 -12.74
N ASN A 339 14.96 -18.25 -11.69
CA ASN A 339 13.76 -18.88 -11.20
C ASN A 339 12.90 -17.73 -10.63
N PRO A 340 11.94 -17.14 -11.37
CA PRO A 340 11.11 -16.02 -10.88
C PRO A 340 9.70 -16.39 -10.42
N GLY A 341 9.18 -17.51 -10.94
CA GLY A 341 7.96 -18.13 -10.47
C GLY A 341 6.71 -17.51 -11.09
N THR A 342 5.54 -18.00 -10.69
CA THR A 342 4.22 -17.53 -11.16
C THR A 342 3.45 -16.90 -10.00
N TRP A 343 2.25 -16.34 -10.17
CA TRP A 343 1.48 -15.83 -9.01
C TRP A 343 1.23 -16.88 -7.92
N SER A 344 1.07 -18.13 -8.36
CA SER A 344 0.83 -19.32 -7.53
C SER A 344 2.10 -20.08 -7.17
N THR A 345 3.20 -19.81 -7.85
CA THR A 345 4.50 -20.38 -7.51
C THR A 345 5.58 -19.31 -7.69
N PRO A 346 5.49 -18.17 -6.99
CA PRO A 346 6.51 -17.12 -7.10
C PRO A 346 7.78 -17.73 -6.54
N ASN A 347 8.90 -17.51 -7.20
CA ASN A 347 10.15 -18.09 -6.76
C ASN A 347 10.85 -17.26 -5.72
#